data_AF-D0NI80-F1
#
_entry.id   AF-D0NI80-F1
#
_cell.length_a   1.000
_cell.length_b   1.000
_cell.length_c   1.000
_cell.angle_alpha   90.00
_cell.angle_beta   90.00
_cell.angle_gamma   90.00
#
_symmetry.space_group_name_H-M   'P 1'
#
loop_
_entity.id
_entity.type
_entity.pdbx_description
1 polymer ?
#
loop_
_entity_poly.entity_id
_entity_poly.type
_entity_poly.pdbx_seq_one_letter_code
_entity_poly.pdbx_strand_id
1 'polypeptide(L)'
;MVRTAWARAFAALIVRLALAAKKTNTAQDRATIAATIIMPKMMYVARHAWPTQTIIREADWRVRNFVWNSSFASPLNPPKGWISADIAELPVKDGGIGLPNITTELIAMAAMAVGEWSMSSNELKTKCGHVLRQDATNEDTHITPIRKRYSKSVTEDMWSTGQPLVTTWFGPEEVPASDEVPTEQELRKLLRHRNGLKTRWGNQGLRCEFIDLANGPMEKMRRHRRLTRGDYIHHAVGNLGIREIQWRDALGTIKPGSAYRSLLNGTKGCRVKDIIQIIWEAKGIVTFSPVSLQLPMTSSMAHKFRELCLSFLAQFPELAYKPTEDKVLRVSHGLDDPHHQFWVDNSGARKQVMHGWSTHLQKVAKDMELTTAIAASLDTNERQVWIVPHPWLTGMQPLWAGRRRWAQTRKGYKKVITKQKKQKAHNKLKQIAEKGARKNKP
;
A
#
# COMPACT_ATOMS: atom_id res chain seq x y z
N MET A 1 3.85 31.32 8.67
CA MET A 1 3.28 31.16 7.31
C MET A 1 2.09 30.19 7.25
N VAL A 2 2.17 28.99 7.86
CA VAL A 2 1.04 28.02 7.85
C VAL A 2 -0.23 28.57 8.52
N ARG A 3 -0.12 29.07 9.76
CA ARG A 3 -1.27 29.60 10.53
C ARG A 3 -2.01 30.72 9.80
N THR A 4 -1.28 31.62 9.14
CA THR A 4 -1.88 32.75 8.40
C THR A 4 -2.65 32.28 7.17
N ALA A 5 -2.16 31.28 6.44
CA ALA A 5 -2.86 30.69 5.30
C ALA A 5 -4.20 30.06 5.71
N TRP A 6 -4.21 29.28 6.79
CA TRP A 6 -5.43 28.66 7.33
C TRP A 6 -6.41 29.68 7.88
N ALA A 7 -5.94 30.70 8.61
CA ALA A 7 -6.79 31.79 9.10
C ALA A 7 -7.50 32.52 7.95
N ARG A 8 -6.77 32.82 6.86
CA ARG A 8 -7.36 33.43 5.65
C ARG A 8 -8.41 32.54 5.00
N ALA A 9 -8.18 31.23 4.94
CA ALA A 9 -9.18 30.30 4.43
C ALA A 9 -10.43 30.20 5.32
N PHE A 10 -10.27 30.23 6.65
CA PHE A 10 -11.41 30.28 7.56
C PHE A 10 -12.21 31.57 7.39
N ALA A 11 -11.55 32.72 7.30
CA ALA A 11 -12.22 34.00 7.05
C ALA A 11 -13.01 33.98 5.73
N ALA A 12 -12.41 33.48 4.65
CA ALA A 12 -13.09 33.34 3.36
C ALA A 12 -14.30 32.39 3.42
N LEU A 13 -14.20 31.29 4.18
CA LEU A 13 -15.31 30.36 4.37
C LEU A 13 -16.44 30.97 5.23
N ILE A 14 -16.12 31.78 6.25
CA ILE A 14 -17.14 32.49 7.04
C ILE A 14 -18.01 33.36 6.13
N VAL A 15 -17.38 34.17 5.27
CA VAL A 15 -18.10 35.05 4.33
C VAL A 15 -18.93 34.22 3.35
N ARG A 16 -18.33 33.19 2.73
CA ARG A 16 -19.00 32.36 1.73
C ARG A 16 -20.20 31.58 2.29
N LEU A 17 -20.13 31.18 3.55
CA LEU A 17 -21.16 30.35 4.19
C LEU A 17 -22.23 31.17 4.89
N ALA A 18 -22.10 32.49 5.00
CA ALA A 18 -23.09 33.35 5.67
C ALA A 18 -24.48 33.22 5.04
N LEU A 19 -24.57 33.18 3.71
CA LEU A 19 -25.84 32.97 3.01
C LEU A 19 -26.32 31.51 3.11
N ALA A 20 -25.40 30.56 3.00
CA ALA A 20 -25.72 29.13 3.11
C ALA A 20 -26.33 28.80 4.48
N ALA A 21 -25.74 29.32 5.56
CA ALA A 21 -26.21 29.17 6.93
C ALA A 21 -27.66 29.64 7.12
N LYS A 22 -28.05 30.73 6.44
CA LYS A 22 -29.41 31.28 6.49
C LYS A 22 -30.42 30.48 5.65
N LYS A 23 -29.97 29.78 4.60
CA LYS A 23 -30.85 29.07 3.65
C LYS A 23 -30.94 27.56 3.90
N THR A 24 -30.01 26.95 4.62
CA THR A 24 -30.05 25.51 4.91
C THR A 24 -30.87 25.20 6.16
N ASN A 25 -31.89 24.37 6.00
CA ASN A 25 -32.80 24.03 7.09
C ASN A 25 -32.33 22.80 7.88
N THR A 26 -31.66 21.84 7.23
CA THR A 26 -31.28 20.57 7.89
C THR A 26 -29.78 20.41 8.11
N ALA A 27 -29.40 19.62 9.13
CA ALA A 27 -28.01 19.23 9.35
C ALA A 27 -27.43 18.42 8.18
N GLN A 28 -28.28 17.68 7.45
CA GLN A 28 -27.88 16.90 6.29
C GLN A 28 -27.52 17.78 5.09
N ASP A 29 -28.27 18.86 4.83
CA ASP A 29 -27.94 19.84 3.80
C ASP A 29 -26.60 20.52 4.13
N ARG A 30 -26.41 20.90 5.40
CA ARG A 30 -25.17 21.51 5.86
C ARG A 30 -23.98 20.55 5.79
N ALA A 31 -24.18 19.26 6.07
CA ALA A 31 -23.14 18.24 5.88
C ALA A 31 -22.75 18.10 4.41
N THR A 32 -23.73 18.17 3.50
CA THR A 32 -23.49 18.18 2.05
C THR A 32 -22.69 19.41 1.63
N ILE A 33 -23.06 20.61 2.11
CA ILE A 33 -22.30 21.85 1.88
C ILE A 33 -20.88 21.76 2.44
N ALA A 34 -20.72 21.19 3.63
CA ALA A 34 -19.39 21.00 4.22
C ALA A 34 -18.52 20.09 3.34
N ALA A 35 -19.09 19.02 2.79
CA ALA A 35 -18.37 18.11 1.91
C ALA A 35 -18.01 18.74 0.55
N THR A 36 -18.86 19.61 0.00
CA THR A 36 -18.70 20.20 -1.34
C THR A 36 -17.99 21.54 -1.37
N ILE A 37 -18.04 22.33 -0.28
CA ILE A 37 -17.48 23.69 -0.23
C ILE A 37 -16.34 23.78 0.79
N ILE A 38 -16.58 23.35 2.04
CA ILE A 38 -15.59 23.50 3.12
C ILE A 38 -14.37 22.59 2.87
N MET A 39 -14.61 21.28 2.67
CA MET A 39 -13.53 20.30 2.51
C MET A 39 -12.61 20.62 1.34
N PRO A 40 -13.10 20.95 0.12
CA PRO A 40 -12.20 21.28 -0.98
C PRO A 40 -11.33 22.50 -0.70
N LYS A 41 -11.86 23.55 -0.07
CA LYS A 41 -11.07 24.74 0.28
C LYS A 41 -9.99 24.42 1.31
N MET A 42 -10.32 23.61 2.34
CA MET A 42 -9.34 23.15 3.33
C MET A 42 -8.26 22.27 2.69
N MET A 43 -8.64 21.34 1.82
CA MET A 43 -7.69 20.47 1.12
C MET A 43 -6.76 21.27 0.20
N TYR A 44 -7.27 22.30 -0.48
CA TYR A 44 -6.44 23.21 -1.26
C TYR A 44 -5.36 23.86 -0.41
N VAL A 45 -5.72 24.44 0.75
CA VAL A 45 -4.73 25.06 1.64
C VAL A 45 -3.76 24.03 2.22
N ALA A 46 -4.26 22.86 2.63
CA ALA A 46 -3.44 21.81 3.20
C ALA A 46 -2.31 21.34 2.25
N ARG A 47 -2.52 21.37 0.93
CA ARG A 47 -1.48 21.04 -0.06
C ARG A 47 -0.29 22.00 -0.04
N HIS A 48 -0.52 23.27 0.32
CA HIS A 48 0.49 24.32 0.29
C HIS A 48 1.00 24.70 1.69
N ALA A 49 0.19 24.46 2.71
CA ALA A 49 0.47 24.78 4.10
C ALA A 49 -0.08 23.63 4.97
N TRP A 50 0.72 22.58 5.15
CA TRP A 50 0.31 21.40 5.90
C TRP A 50 -0.12 21.76 7.34
N PRO A 51 -1.29 21.29 7.81
CA PRO A 51 -1.82 21.73 9.10
C PRO A 51 -1.17 21.03 10.29
N THR A 52 -1.01 21.77 11.39
CA THR A 52 -0.67 21.20 12.71
C THR A 52 -1.91 20.55 13.34
N GLN A 53 -1.72 19.71 14.37
CA GLN A 53 -2.83 19.10 15.11
C GLN A 53 -3.83 20.12 15.69
N THR A 54 -3.33 21.28 16.11
CA THR A 54 -4.16 22.38 16.60
C THR A 54 -5.09 22.92 15.52
N ILE A 55 -4.57 23.14 14.30
CA ILE A 55 -5.35 23.59 13.14
C ILE A 55 -6.35 22.52 12.71
N ILE A 56 -5.95 21.24 12.70
CA ILE A 56 -6.85 20.12 12.37
C ILE A 56 -8.03 20.08 13.34
N ARG A 57 -7.77 20.22 14.64
CA ARG A 57 -8.80 20.26 15.68
C ARG A 57 -9.74 21.45 15.51
N GLU A 58 -9.20 22.65 15.29
CA GLU A 58 -10.01 23.85 15.04
C GLU A 58 -10.89 23.68 13.80
N ALA A 59 -10.33 23.17 12.71
CA ALA A 59 -11.06 22.93 11.47
C ALA A 59 -12.19 21.90 11.64
N ASP A 60 -11.93 20.79 12.35
CA ASP A 60 -12.95 19.79 12.68
C ASP A 60 -14.09 20.40 13.52
N TRP A 61 -13.74 21.23 14.50
CA TRP A 61 -14.72 21.93 15.34
C TRP A 61 -15.58 22.91 14.54
N ARG A 62 -14.98 23.72 13.66
CA ARG A 62 -15.71 24.64 12.79
C ARG A 62 -16.66 23.92 11.83
N VAL A 63 -16.24 22.78 11.27
CA VAL A 63 -17.08 21.94 10.42
C VAL A 63 -18.27 21.40 11.19
N ARG A 64 -18.04 20.84 12.38
CA ARG A 64 -19.12 20.37 13.26
C ARG A 64 -20.06 21.51 13.67
N ASN A 65 -19.51 22.68 13.98
CA ASN A 65 -20.29 23.85 14.38
C ASN A 65 -21.19 24.32 13.23
N PHE A 66 -20.68 24.27 12.01
CA PHE A 66 -21.48 24.59 10.83
C PHE A 66 -22.60 23.58 10.62
N VAL A 67 -22.32 22.28 10.74
CA VAL A 67 -23.35 21.25 10.53
C VAL A 67 -24.43 21.28 11.63
N TRP A 68 -24.05 21.43 12.89
CA TRP A 68 -25.00 21.36 14.00
C TRP A 68 -25.67 22.70 14.32
N ASN A 69 -24.93 23.81 14.27
CA ASN A 69 -25.39 25.12 14.73
C ASN A 69 -25.46 26.17 13.61
N SER A 70 -25.32 25.77 12.34
CA SER A 70 -25.32 26.68 11.18
C SER A 70 -24.29 27.82 11.26
N SER A 71 -23.18 27.63 11.99
CA SER A 71 -22.14 28.65 12.16
C SER A 71 -20.74 28.08 11.94
N PHE A 72 -19.97 28.69 11.05
CA PHE A 72 -18.57 28.30 10.77
C PHE A 72 -17.54 29.04 11.65
N ALA A 73 -18.00 29.71 12.71
CA ALA A 73 -17.12 30.33 13.71
C ALA A 73 -16.34 29.27 14.51
N SER A 74 -15.19 29.67 15.08
CA SER A 74 -14.45 28.81 16.02
C SER A 74 -15.25 28.74 17.32
N PRO A 75 -15.74 27.56 17.73
CA PRO A 75 -16.42 27.44 19.00
C PRO A 75 -15.40 27.40 20.15
N LEU A 76 -15.81 27.85 21.35
CA LEU A 76 -14.99 27.71 22.57
C LEU A 76 -14.82 26.24 22.98
N ASN A 77 -15.83 25.42 22.70
CA ASN A 77 -15.92 24.01 23.06
C ASN A 77 -16.30 23.15 21.85
N PRO A 78 -15.96 21.84 21.83
CA PRO A 78 -16.39 20.94 20.76
C PRO A 78 -17.92 20.91 20.64
N PRO A 79 -18.50 21.14 19.44
CA PRO A 79 -19.94 21.14 19.25
C PRO A 79 -20.55 19.78 19.59
N LYS A 80 -21.58 19.77 20.43
CA LYS A 80 -22.35 18.56 20.77
C LYS A 80 -23.31 18.24 19.62
N GLY A 81 -22.97 17.23 18.83
CA GLY A 81 -23.88 16.71 17.81
C GLY A 81 -25.00 15.87 18.43
N TRP A 82 -26.13 15.77 17.73
CA TRP A 82 -27.27 14.95 18.17
C TRP A 82 -27.01 13.44 18.08
N ILE A 83 -26.02 13.04 17.27
CA ILE A 83 -25.58 11.66 17.10
C ILE A 83 -24.07 11.56 17.31
N SER A 84 -23.60 10.35 17.66
CA SER A 84 -22.17 10.11 17.82
C SER A 84 -21.40 10.34 16.52
N ALA A 85 -20.17 10.85 16.61
CA ALA A 85 -19.32 11.17 15.45
C ALA A 85 -19.17 10.00 14.47
N ASP A 86 -19.00 8.78 14.99
CA ASP A 86 -18.87 7.56 14.19
C ASP A 86 -20.11 7.31 13.31
N ILE A 87 -21.31 7.62 13.80
CA ILE A 87 -22.58 7.47 13.06
C ILE A 87 -22.79 8.67 12.13
N ALA A 88 -22.45 9.89 12.55
CA ALA A 88 -22.60 11.09 11.73
C ALA A 88 -21.79 11.00 10.42
N GLU A 89 -20.60 10.41 10.47
CA GLU A 89 -19.71 10.20 9.31
C GLU A 89 -20.23 9.13 8.33
N LEU A 90 -21.21 8.31 8.72
CA LEU A 90 -21.79 7.33 7.80
C LEU A 90 -22.54 8.03 6.66
N PRO A 91 -22.52 7.49 5.43
CA PRO A 91 -23.41 7.93 4.37
C PRO A 91 -24.88 7.88 4.80
N VAL A 92 -25.71 8.74 4.21
CA VAL A 92 -27.16 8.79 4.48
C VAL A 92 -27.82 7.42 4.30
N LYS A 93 -27.47 6.71 3.22
CA LYS A 93 -27.95 5.34 2.94
C LYS A 93 -27.57 4.29 4.00
N ASP A 94 -26.55 4.55 4.80
CA ASP A 94 -26.08 3.66 5.87
C ASP A 94 -26.59 4.14 7.25
N GLY A 95 -27.53 5.09 7.31
CA GLY A 95 -28.13 5.63 8.54
C GLY A 95 -27.37 6.80 9.20
N GLY A 96 -26.39 7.39 8.51
CA GLY A 96 -25.70 8.61 8.97
C GLY A 96 -26.21 9.89 8.30
N ILE A 97 -25.45 10.98 8.42
CA ILE A 97 -25.75 12.26 7.75
C ILE A 97 -24.66 12.66 6.73
N GLY A 98 -23.64 11.83 6.54
CA GLY A 98 -22.54 12.10 5.61
C GLY A 98 -21.57 13.18 6.08
N LEU A 99 -21.41 13.39 7.40
CA LEU A 99 -20.52 14.40 7.96
C LEU A 99 -19.07 14.18 7.47
N PRO A 100 -18.45 15.14 6.76
CA PRO A 100 -17.06 15.01 6.35
C PRO A 100 -16.10 15.03 7.54
N ASN A 101 -15.04 14.21 7.47
CA ASN A 101 -14.01 14.12 8.50
C ASN A 101 -12.66 14.61 7.93
N ILE A 102 -12.14 15.72 8.47
CA ILE A 102 -10.93 16.37 7.95
C ILE A 102 -9.69 15.46 8.02
N THR A 103 -9.51 14.69 9.10
CA THR A 103 -8.38 13.76 9.26
C THR A 103 -8.39 12.70 8.15
N THR A 104 -9.56 12.17 7.84
CA THR A 104 -9.74 11.17 6.78
C THR A 104 -9.43 11.76 5.41
N GLU A 105 -9.81 13.02 5.19
CA GLU A 105 -9.53 13.75 3.95
C GLU A 105 -8.03 14.06 3.80
N LEU A 106 -7.36 14.51 4.87
CA LEU A 106 -5.93 14.79 4.88
C LEU A 106 -5.11 13.53 4.61
N ILE A 107 -5.41 12.41 5.28
CA ILE A 107 -4.70 11.14 5.06
C ILE A 107 -4.89 10.66 3.62
N ALA A 108 -6.13 10.71 3.10
CA ALA A 108 -6.41 10.27 1.73
C ALA A 108 -5.74 11.18 0.68
N MET A 109 -5.67 12.49 0.94
CA MET A 109 -4.98 13.45 0.06
C MET A 109 -3.47 13.26 0.09
N ALA A 110 -2.89 13.08 1.28
CA ALA A 110 -1.48 12.80 1.45
C ALA A 110 -1.06 11.51 0.73
N ALA A 111 -1.83 10.43 0.92
CA ALA A 111 -1.56 9.17 0.24
C ALA A 111 -1.67 9.28 -1.29
N MET A 112 -2.59 10.10 -1.79
CA MET A 112 -2.70 10.38 -3.22
C MET A 112 -1.47 11.14 -3.75
N ALA A 113 -1.00 12.17 -3.04
CA ALA A 113 0.19 12.92 -3.42
C ALA A 113 1.47 12.07 -3.35
N VAL A 114 1.67 11.34 -2.25
CA VAL A 114 2.82 10.44 -2.09
C VAL A 114 2.82 9.36 -3.16
N GLY A 115 1.66 8.75 -3.43
CA GLY A 115 1.51 7.77 -4.49
C GLY A 115 1.86 8.33 -5.87
N GLU A 116 1.45 9.57 -6.17
CA GLU A 116 1.79 10.24 -7.42
C GLU A 116 3.30 10.49 -7.54
N TRP A 117 3.94 11.04 -6.51
CA TRP A 117 5.39 11.26 -6.52
C TRP A 117 6.20 9.97 -6.59
N SER A 118 5.75 8.90 -5.93
CA SER A 118 6.47 7.63 -5.93
C SER A 118 6.33 6.85 -7.23
N MET A 119 5.21 7.02 -7.94
CA MET A 119 4.89 6.27 -9.17
C MET A 119 5.23 7.01 -10.45
N SER A 120 5.43 8.33 -10.37
CA SER A 120 5.75 9.17 -11.50
C SER A 120 7.09 8.78 -12.13
N SER A 121 7.11 8.75 -13.46
CA SER A 121 8.38 8.72 -14.22
C SER A 121 8.93 10.11 -14.49
N ASN A 122 8.14 11.17 -14.25
CA ASN A 122 8.58 12.56 -14.36
C ASN A 122 9.58 12.90 -13.25
N GLU A 123 10.77 13.34 -13.66
CA GLU A 123 11.90 13.63 -12.77
C GLU A 123 11.60 14.71 -11.73
N LEU A 124 10.84 15.75 -12.09
CA LEU A 124 10.49 16.84 -11.16
C LEU A 124 9.60 16.33 -10.03
N LYS A 125 8.57 15.55 -10.36
CA LYS A 125 7.67 14.96 -9.35
C LYS A 125 8.42 14.01 -8.43
N THR A 126 9.32 13.19 -8.99
CA THR A 126 10.16 12.27 -8.22
C THR A 126 11.11 13.04 -7.29
N LYS A 127 11.78 14.09 -7.79
CA LYS A 127 12.63 15.00 -6.99
C LYS A 127 11.84 15.69 -5.87
N CYS A 128 10.62 16.16 -6.13
CA CYS A 128 9.76 16.73 -5.10
C CYS A 128 9.48 15.71 -3.97
N GLY A 129 9.19 14.45 -4.33
CA GLY A 129 9.04 13.37 -3.36
C GLY A 129 10.30 13.15 -2.51
N HIS A 130 11.48 13.11 -3.14
CA HIS A 130 12.76 12.96 -2.42
C HIS A 130 13.04 14.11 -1.45
N VAL A 131 12.81 15.35 -1.86
CA VAL A 131 13.00 16.53 -0.99
C VAL A 131 12.06 16.48 0.21
N LEU A 132 10.78 16.17 -0.01
CA LEU A 132 9.78 16.12 1.05
C LEU A 132 9.94 14.95 2.01
N ARG A 133 10.59 13.88 1.54
CA ARG A 133 11.01 12.77 2.38
C ARG A 133 12.14 13.15 3.36
N GLN A 134 12.81 14.28 3.14
CA GLN A 134 14.04 14.69 3.84
C GLN A 134 15.23 13.73 3.59
N ASP A 135 15.15 12.89 2.55
CA ASP A 135 16.24 12.03 2.09
C ASP A 135 17.03 12.78 1.01
N ALA A 136 17.89 13.71 1.42
CA ALA A 136 18.79 14.40 0.50
C ALA A 136 19.97 13.52 0.02
N THR A 137 20.16 12.33 0.61
CA THR A 137 21.44 11.60 0.53
C THR A 137 21.36 10.12 0.15
N ASN A 138 20.19 9.50 -0.02
CA ASN A 138 20.11 8.07 -0.40
C ASN A 138 19.16 7.83 -1.57
N GLU A 139 19.73 7.50 -2.73
CA GLU A 139 19.02 7.12 -3.97
C GLU A 139 18.24 5.79 -3.86
N ASP A 140 18.41 5.08 -2.73
CA ASP A 140 18.03 3.67 -2.55
C ASP A 140 16.82 3.43 -1.63
N THR A 141 16.08 4.49 -1.33
CA THR A 141 14.93 4.38 -0.42
C THR A 141 13.63 4.31 -1.21
N HIS A 142 13.38 3.20 -1.89
CA HIS A 142 12.07 2.99 -2.51
C HIS A 142 10.96 2.83 -1.47
N ILE A 143 9.73 3.19 -1.84
CA ILE A 143 8.55 2.78 -1.09
C ILE A 143 8.39 1.27 -1.28
N THR A 144 8.74 0.51 -0.24
CA THR A 144 8.51 -0.94 -0.18
C THR A 144 7.13 -1.21 0.43
N PRO A 145 6.27 -2.02 -0.21
CA PRO A 145 4.99 -2.38 0.36
C PRO A 145 5.10 -3.18 1.67
N ILE A 146 4.19 -2.91 2.60
CA ILE A 146 4.22 -3.42 3.97
C ILE A 146 2.82 -3.99 4.29
N ARG A 147 2.75 -5.14 4.96
CA ARG A 147 1.50 -5.79 5.41
C ARG A 147 0.85 -5.06 6.59
N LYS A 148 1.63 -4.29 7.37
CA LYS A 148 1.18 -3.58 8.57
C LYS A 148 0.02 -2.64 8.25
N ARG A 149 -0.91 -2.51 9.21
CA ARG A 149 -1.99 -1.50 9.16
C ARG A 149 -1.38 -0.10 9.20
N TYR A 150 -1.78 0.74 8.25
CA TYR A 150 -1.40 2.16 8.19
C TYR A 150 -1.79 2.91 9.47
N SER A 151 -1.04 3.98 9.77
CA SER A 151 -1.38 4.87 10.89
C SER A 151 -2.65 5.67 10.58
N LYS A 152 -3.56 5.77 11.55
CA LYS A 152 -4.80 6.57 11.43
C LYS A 152 -4.61 8.04 11.82
N SER A 153 -3.39 8.46 12.13
CA SER A 153 -3.07 9.82 12.55
C SER A 153 -2.43 10.61 11.41
N VAL A 154 -2.82 11.88 11.29
CA VAL A 154 -2.04 12.86 10.53
C VAL A 154 -0.75 13.13 11.29
N THR A 155 0.39 13.19 10.60
CA THR A 155 1.70 13.50 11.17
C THR A 155 2.11 14.93 10.84
N GLU A 156 3.34 15.31 11.18
CA GLU A 156 3.86 16.67 11.01
C GLU A 156 3.96 17.13 9.55
N ASP A 157 4.12 16.19 8.63
CA ASP A 157 4.21 16.46 7.19
C ASP A 157 3.32 15.54 6.35
N MET A 158 3.16 15.92 5.07
CA MET A 158 2.33 15.21 4.11
C MET A 158 2.91 13.85 3.70
N TRP A 159 4.24 13.72 3.63
CA TRP A 159 4.90 12.49 3.24
C TRP A 159 4.69 11.39 4.29
N SER A 160 5.06 11.66 5.53
CA SER A 160 4.91 10.78 6.70
C SER A 160 3.44 10.42 6.96
N THR A 161 2.50 11.29 6.59
CA THR A 161 1.05 11.00 6.70
C THR A 161 0.59 10.01 5.63
N GLY A 162 1.04 10.19 4.38
CA GLY A 162 0.57 9.43 3.23
C GLY A 162 1.27 8.09 3.03
N GLN A 163 2.58 8.04 3.25
CA GLN A 163 3.46 6.90 2.97
C GLN A 163 2.99 5.59 3.64
N PRO A 164 2.53 5.57 4.91
CA PRO A 164 2.00 4.35 5.52
C PRO A 164 0.78 3.79 4.79
N LEU A 165 -0.13 4.65 4.29
CA LEU A 165 -1.31 4.18 3.59
C LEU A 165 -0.97 3.67 2.18
N VAL A 166 -0.03 4.32 1.49
CA VAL A 166 0.49 3.89 0.19
C VAL A 166 1.17 2.52 0.32
N THR A 167 2.09 2.38 1.28
CA THR A 167 2.78 1.10 1.55
C THR A 167 1.84 -0.04 1.92
N THR A 168 0.83 0.20 2.76
CA THR A 168 -0.20 -0.81 3.09
C THR A 168 -1.06 -1.17 1.88
N TRP A 169 -1.43 -0.19 1.05
CA TRP A 169 -2.28 -0.42 -0.11
C TRP A 169 -1.66 -1.38 -1.12
N PHE A 170 -0.35 -1.25 -1.34
CA PHE A 170 0.41 -2.12 -2.22
C PHE A 170 0.97 -3.35 -1.50
N GLY A 171 0.75 -3.46 -0.20
CA GLY A 171 1.28 -4.51 0.65
C GLY A 171 0.67 -5.88 0.36
N PRO A 172 1.30 -6.96 0.86
CA PRO A 172 0.68 -8.28 0.88
C PRO A 172 -0.62 -8.24 1.68
N GLU A 173 -1.78 -8.35 1.04
CA GLU A 173 -3.06 -8.57 1.75
C GLU A 173 -3.12 -10.03 2.22
N GLU A 174 -3.74 -10.28 3.38
CA GLU A 174 -4.05 -11.65 3.80
C GLU A 174 -5.14 -12.17 2.87
N VAL A 175 -4.85 -13.23 2.12
CA VAL A 175 -5.87 -13.88 1.30
C VAL A 175 -6.83 -14.60 2.27
N PRO A 176 -8.11 -14.22 2.35
CA PRO A 176 -9.07 -14.95 3.17
C PRO A 176 -9.18 -16.37 2.64
N ALA A 177 -9.32 -17.34 3.55
CA ALA A 177 -9.52 -18.73 3.16
C ALA A 177 -10.75 -18.85 2.26
N SER A 178 -10.59 -19.52 1.13
CA SER A 178 -11.69 -19.97 0.28
C SER A 178 -11.43 -21.42 -0.13
N ASP A 179 -12.48 -22.13 -0.53
CA ASP A 179 -12.38 -23.54 -0.93
C ASP A 179 -11.41 -23.76 -2.13
N GLU A 180 -11.11 -22.70 -2.88
CA GLU A 180 -10.26 -22.75 -4.08
C GLU A 180 -8.82 -22.29 -3.86
N VAL A 181 -8.55 -21.45 -2.86
CA VAL A 181 -7.24 -20.81 -2.65
C VAL A 181 -6.68 -21.18 -1.29
N PRO A 182 -5.55 -21.93 -1.23
CA PRO A 182 -4.99 -22.36 0.03
C PRO A 182 -4.47 -21.17 0.84
N THR A 183 -4.56 -21.26 2.16
CA THR A 183 -3.97 -20.26 3.05
C THR A 183 -2.45 -20.42 3.15
N GLU A 184 -1.73 -19.36 3.55
CA GLU A 184 -0.30 -19.45 3.87
C GLU A 184 -0.02 -20.50 4.97
N GLN A 185 -0.97 -20.71 5.89
CA GLN A 185 -0.91 -21.75 6.92
C GLN A 185 -0.97 -23.15 6.31
N GLU A 186 -1.89 -23.40 5.38
CA GLU A 186 -2.02 -24.67 4.67
C GLU A 186 -0.79 -24.98 3.82
N LEU A 187 -0.29 -24.00 3.06
CA LEU A 187 0.95 -24.15 2.31
C LEU A 187 2.12 -24.54 3.22
N ARG A 188 2.24 -23.89 4.39
CA ARG A 188 3.28 -24.26 5.36
C ARG A 188 3.11 -25.68 5.89
N LYS A 189 1.89 -26.15 6.15
CA LYS A 189 1.61 -27.54 6.57
C LYS A 189 1.98 -28.55 5.47
N LEU A 190 1.85 -28.16 4.21
CA LEU A 190 2.23 -28.99 3.06
C LEU A 190 3.75 -29.11 2.91
N LEU A 191 4.53 -28.10 3.28
CA LEU A 191 6.00 -28.11 3.27
C LEU A 191 6.59 -29.00 4.38
N ARG A 192 6.46 -30.32 4.23
CA ARG A 192 6.98 -31.35 5.14
C ARG A 192 7.52 -32.55 4.38
N HIS A 193 8.47 -33.28 4.98
CA HIS A 193 9.09 -34.46 4.38
C HIS A 193 8.07 -35.50 3.90
N ARG A 194 7.07 -35.81 4.74
CA ARG A 194 5.99 -36.75 4.40
C ARG A 194 5.16 -36.37 3.17
N ASN A 195 5.25 -35.12 2.73
CA ASN A 195 4.51 -34.58 1.57
C ASN A 195 5.44 -34.33 0.36
N GLY A 196 6.66 -34.90 0.38
CA GLY A 196 7.63 -34.78 -0.72
C GLY A 196 8.60 -33.60 -0.61
N LEU A 197 8.60 -32.83 0.48
CA LEU A 197 9.64 -31.80 0.70
C LEU A 197 10.99 -32.47 1.00
N LYS A 198 11.98 -32.26 0.13
CA LYS A 198 13.37 -32.61 0.37
C LYS A 198 14.15 -31.34 0.70
N THR A 199 14.84 -31.34 1.83
CA THR A 199 15.74 -30.24 2.22
C THR A 199 17.16 -30.77 2.37
N ARG A 200 18.13 -30.16 1.70
CA ARG A 200 19.55 -30.54 1.78
C ARG A 200 20.41 -29.32 2.05
N TRP A 201 21.33 -29.44 3.00
CA TRP A 201 22.36 -28.43 3.22
C TRP A 201 23.54 -28.70 2.28
N GLY A 202 24.02 -27.65 1.63
CA GLY A 202 25.24 -27.67 0.84
C GLY A 202 26.09 -26.43 1.12
N ASN A 203 27.17 -26.27 0.34
CA ASN A 203 28.13 -25.17 0.51
C ASN A 203 27.52 -23.78 0.25
N GLN A 204 26.44 -23.72 -0.53
CA GLN A 204 25.72 -22.49 -0.88
C GLN A 204 24.47 -22.27 -0.01
N GLY A 205 24.23 -23.09 1.02
CA GLY A 205 23.09 -22.96 1.92
C GLY A 205 22.06 -24.09 1.81
N LEU A 206 20.79 -23.75 2.07
CA LEU A 206 19.71 -24.72 2.18
C LEU A 206 18.96 -24.85 0.85
N ARG A 207 19.08 -26.00 0.21
CA ARG A 207 18.30 -26.38 -0.97
C ARG A 207 16.96 -26.98 -0.55
N CYS A 208 15.86 -26.43 -1.07
CA CYS A 208 14.49 -26.86 -0.84
C CYS A 208 13.86 -27.33 -2.15
N GLU A 209 13.39 -28.57 -2.19
CA GLU A 209 12.73 -29.21 -3.34
C GLU A 209 11.34 -29.71 -2.92
N PHE A 210 10.28 -29.32 -3.64
CA PHE A 210 8.88 -29.62 -3.27
C PHE A 210 7.99 -29.93 -4.48
N ILE A 211 8.42 -30.85 -5.32
CA ILE A 211 7.84 -31.14 -6.64
C ILE A 211 6.45 -31.82 -6.55
N ASP A 212 6.13 -32.45 -5.41
CA ASP A 212 4.97 -33.31 -5.21
C ASP A 212 3.71 -32.54 -4.72
N LEU A 213 3.16 -32.92 -3.57
CA LEU A 213 1.87 -32.46 -3.02
C LEU A 213 1.75 -30.95 -2.84
N ALA A 214 2.86 -30.25 -2.60
CA ALA A 214 2.85 -28.80 -2.38
C ALA A 214 2.75 -27.99 -3.69
N ASN A 215 3.19 -28.54 -4.83
CA ASN A 215 3.33 -27.79 -6.08
C ASN A 215 1.98 -27.32 -6.65
N GLY A 216 0.95 -28.17 -6.61
CA GLY A 216 -0.40 -27.82 -7.06
C GLY A 216 -1.01 -26.65 -6.25
N PRO A 217 -1.08 -26.74 -4.91
CA PRO A 217 -1.51 -25.64 -4.05
C PRO A 217 -0.69 -24.36 -4.20
N MET A 218 0.65 -24.46 -4.34
CA MET A 218 1.52 -23.31 -4.60
C MET A 218 1.18 -22.62 -5.93
N GLU A 219 0.93 -23.39 -6.99
CA GLU A 219 0.59 -22.86 -8.32
C GLU A 219 -0.81 -22.21 -8.31
N LYS A 220 -1.77 -22.80 -7.60
CA LYS A 220 -3.11 -22.19 -7.40
C LYS A 220 -3.00 -20.82 -6.73
N MET A 221 -2.22 -20.72 -5.65
CA MET A 221 -2.02 -19.46 -4.95
C MET A 221 -1.27 -18.44 -5.80
N ARG A 222 -0.23 -18.85 -6.53
CA ARG A 222 0.48 -18.02 -7.50
C ARG A 222 -0.46 -17.50 -8.59
N ARG A 223 -1.29 -18.36 -9.20
CA ARG A 223 -2.24 -17.97 -10.25
C ARG A 223 -3.27 -16.98 -9.71
N HIS A 224 -3.82 -17.23 -8.52
CA HIS A 224 -4.74 -16.30 -7.86
C HIS A 224 -4.09 -14.93 -7.60
N ARG A 225 -2.87 -14.90 -7.05
CA ARG A 225 -2.13 -13.65 -6.83
C ARG A 225 -1.79 -12.95 -8.14
N ARG A 226 -1.43 -13.70 -9.19
CA ARG A 226 -1.21 -13.13 -10.52
C ARG A 226 -2.45 -12.46 -11.09
N LEU A 227 -3.62 -13.09 -10.94
CA LEU A 227 -4.89 -12.53 -11.39
C LEU A 227 -5.29 -11.27 -10.61
N THR A 228 -5.04 -11.24 -9.30
CA THR A 228 -5.50 -10.18 -8.39
C THR A 228 -4.50 -9.03 -8.20
N ARG A 229 -3.20 -9.31 -8.35
CA ARG A 229 -2.08 -8.38 -8.06
C ARG A 229 -1.12 -8.18 -9.22
N GLY A 230 -1.24 -8.99 -10.28
CA GLY A 230 -0.29 -9.01 -11.38
C GLY A 230 0.96 -9.83 -11.09
N ASP A 231 1.99 -9.62 -11.90
CA ASP A 231 3.17 -10.48 -11.89
C ASP A 231 4.08 -10.21 -10.69
N TYR A 232 4.71 -11.26 -10.17
CA TYR A 232 5.61 -11.14 -9.03
C TYR A 232 7.02 -10.67 -9.45
N ILE A 233 7.60 -9.74 -8.68
CA ILE A 233 8.96 -9.24 -8.88
C ILE A 233 9.89 -9.92 -7.87
N HIS A 234 10.73 -10.83 -8.36
CA HIS A 234 11.52 -11.72 -7.49
C HIS A 234 12.51 -10.96 -6.60
N HIS A 235 13.31 -10.05 -7.16
CA HIS A 235 14.30 -9.31 -6.38
C HIS A 235 13.67 -8.37 -5.33
N ALA A 236 12.45 -7.89 -5.56
CA ALA A 236 11.77 -6.96 -4.65
C ALA A 236 11.51 -7.58 -3.27
N VAL A 237 11.39 -8.91 -3.19
CA VAL A 237 11.23 -9.62 -1.91
C VAL A 237 12.41 -9.40 -0.97
N GLY A 238 13.61 -9.24 -1.53
CA GLY A 238 14.84 -8.98 -0.78
C GLY A 238 14.80 -7.64 -0.04
N ASN A 239 14.04 -6.66 -0.56
CA ASN A 239 13.92 -5.33 0.04
C ASN A 239 12.83 -5.24 1.12
N LEU A 240 12.06 -6.31 1.35
CA LEU A 240 11.11 -6.35 2.45
C LEU A 240 11.84 -6.25 3.79
N GLY A 241 11.27 -5.50 4.73
CA GLY A 241 11.74 -5.54 6.11
C GLY A 241 11.44 -6.90 6.73
N ILE A 242 12.35 -7.39 7.58
CA ILE A 242 12.21 -8.69 8.25
C ILE A 242 10.91 -8.82 9.10
N ARG A 243 10.34 -7.69 9.51
CA ARG A 243 9.06 -7.59 10.25
C ARG A 243 7.85 -7.96 9.39
N GLU A 244 7.98 -7.94 8.07
CA GLU A 244 6.92 -8.29 7.12
C GLU A 244 6.81 -9.81 6.90
N ILE A 245 7.81 -10.57 7.35
CA ILE A 245 7.79 -12.03 7.30
C ILE A 245 6.95 -12.56 8.46
N GLN A 246 5.95 -13.37 8.14
CA GLN A 246 5.20 -14.14 9.13
C GLN A 246 5.92 -15.45 9.40
N TRP A 247 6.60 -15.49 10.53
CA TRP A 247 7.26 -16.69 11.04
C TRP A 247 6.22 -17.75 11.36
N ARG A 248 6.36 -18.95 10.78
CA ARG A 248 5.43 -20.05 11.03
C ARG A 248 6.18 -21.27 11.51
N ASP A 249 5.56 -22.00 12.44
CA ASP A 249 6.02 -23.35 12.76
C ASP A 249 5.59 -24.37 11.69
N ALA A 250 5.97 -25.63 11.88
CA ALA A 250 5.60 -26.72 10.98
C ALA A 250 4.08 -26.91 10.81
N LEU A 251 3.25 -26.47 11.78
CA LEU A 251 1.78 -26.50 11.71
C LEU A 251 1.21 -25.25 11.01
N GLY A 252 2.07 -24.33 10.59
CA GLY A 252 1.68 -23.07 9.95
C GLY A 252 1.25 -21.98 10.93
N THR A 253 1.37 -22.23 12.25
CA THR A 253 0.97 -21.29 13.30
C THR A 253 1.99 -20.17 13.38
N ILE A 254 1.50 -18.92 13.45
CA ILE A 254 2.36 -17.74 13.52
C ILE A 254 3.11 -17.73 14.86
N LYS A 255 4.42 -17.54 14.80
CA LYS A 255 5.31 -17.37 15.96
C LYS A 255 5.78 -15.93 16.06
N PRO A 256 6.04 -15.42 17.27
CA PRO A 256 6.63 -14.10 17.42
C PRO A 256 8.06 -14.09 16.87
N GLY A 257 8.44 -13.03 16.17
CA GLY A 257 9.78 -12.88 15.60
C GLY A 257 10.91 -12.89 16.65
N SER A 258 10.59 -12.69 17.94
CA SER A 258 11.54 -12.85 19.04
C SER A 258 12.16 -14.25 19.10
N ALA A 259 11.45 -15.29 18.68
CA ALA A 259 11.93 -16.67 18.65
C ALA A 259 13.11 -16.88 17.68
N TYR A 260 13.27 -15.97 16.72
CA TYR A 260 14.27 -16.04 15.65
C TYR A 260 15.35 -14.96 15.77
N ARG A 261 15.42 -14.22 16.89
CA ARG A 261 16.44 -13.17 17.12
C ARG A 261 17.87 -13.65 16.88
N SER A 262 18.17 -14.91 17.18
CA SER A 262 19.48 -15.52 16.97
C SER A 262 19.92 -15.58 15.49
N LEU A 263 18.98 -15.47 14.54
CA LEU A 263 19.28 -15.38 13.11
C LEU A 263 19.48 -13.93 12.63
N LEU A 264 19.06 -12.95 13.45
CA LEU A 264 18.91 -11.55 13.05
C LEU A 264 20.00 -10.64 13.61
N ASN A 265 21.04 -11.19 14.25
CA ASN A 265 22.19 -10.48 14.84
C ASN A 265 21.87 -9.15 15.57
N GLY A 266 20.68 -9.03 16.17
CA GLY A 266 20.26 -7.84 16.93
C GLY A 266 20.02 -6.56 16.12
N THR A 267 20.14 -6.58 14.79
CA THR A 267 20.08 -5.37 13.96
C THR A 267 18.65 -4.86 13.75
N LYS A 268 18.39 -3.64 14.23
CA LYS A 268 17.14 -2.92 13.94
C LYS A 268 17.14 -2.50 12.47
N GLY A 269 16.12 -2.89 11.72
CA GLY A 269 15.92 -2.43 10.35
C GLY A 269 16.44 -3.34 9.23
N CYS A 270 16.86 -4.58 9.53
CA CYS A 270 17.26 -5.54 8.50
C CYS A 270 16.19 -5.80 7.45
N ARG A 271 16.64 -5.87 6.19
CA ARG A 271 15.88 -6.35 5.04
C ARG A 271 16.15 -7.83 4.83
N VAL A 272 15.32 -8.50 4.04
CA VAL A 272 15.48 -9.93 3.72
C VAL A 272 16.82 -10.22 3.05
N LYS A 273 17.24 -9.38 2.10
CA LYS A 273 18.50 -9.52 1.35
C LYS A 273 19.75 -9.49 2.24
N ASP A 274 19.64 -8.87 3.42
CA ASP A 274 20.74 -8.78 4.38
C ASP A 274 20.93 -10.09 5.16
N ILE A 275 19.95 -11.01 5.09
CA ILE A 275 19.91 -12.26 5.87
C ILE A 275 19.98 -13.46 4.93
N ILE A 276 19.26 -13.40 3.80
CA ILE A 276 19.10 -14.51 2.86
C ILE A 276 19.21 -14.03 1.43
N GLN A 277 20.05 -14.70 0.65
CA GLN A 277 20.04 -14.64 -0.80
C GLN A 277 19.22 -15.83 -1.34
N ILE A 278 18.32 -15.55 -2.27
CA ILE A 278 17.39 -16.54 -2.82
C ILE A 278 17.81 -16.84 -4.25
N ILE A 279 18.07 -18.11 -4.53
CA ILE A 279 18.54 -18.59 -5.82
C ILE A 279 17.50 -19.56 -6.36
N TRP A 280 16.88 -19.21 -7.48
CA TRP A 280 16.03 -20.13 -8.22
C TRP A 280 16.91 -21.04 -9.07
N GLU A 281 16.76 -22.36 -8.92
CA GLU A 281 17.50 -23.34 -9.72
C GLU A 281 16.62 -23.95 -10.82
N ALA A 282 15.42 -24.38 -10.44
CA ALA A 282 14.45 -25.00 -11.33
C ALA A 282 13.04 -24.87 -10.74
N LYS A 283 12.02 -25.26 -11.52
CA LYS A 283 10.63 -25.26 -11.03
C LYS A 283 10.51 -26.16 -9.78
N GLY A 284 10.09 -25.56 -8.66
CA GLY A 284 9.95 -26.25 -7.37
C GLY A 284 11.27 -26.50 -6.64
N ILE A 285 12.39 -25.94 -7.11
CA ILE A 285 13.72 -26.07 -6.50
C ILE A 285 14.29 -24.67 -6.24
N VAL A 286 14.47 -24.34 -4.96
CA VAL A 286 14.97 -23.04 -4.51
C VAL A 286 16.07 -23.24 -3.49
N THR A 287 17.18 -22.53 -3.65
CA THR A 287 18.29 -22.53 -2.69
C THR A 287 18.33 -21.20 -1.94
N PHE A 288 18.37 -21.29 -0.61
CA PHE A 288 18.47 -20.16 0.30
C PHE A 288 19.87 -20.12 0.89
N SER A 289 20.67 -19.13 0.47
CA SER A 289 22.00 -18.90 1.01
C SER A 289 21.94 -17.90 2.17
N PRO A 290 22.41 -18.24 3.37
CA PRO A 290 22.57 -17.26 4.43
C PRO A 290 23.61 -16.21 4.03
N VAL A 291 23.34 -14.94 4.30
CA VAL A 291 24.26 -13.81 4.03
C VAL A 291 24.99 -13.41 5.31
N SER A 292 24.26 -13.35 6.43
CA SER A 292 24.79 -12.88 7.71
C SER A 292 25.35 -13.99 8.61
N LEU A 293 25.33 -15.25 8.16
CA LEU A 293 25.70 -16.42 8.96
C LEU A 293 26.73 -17.26 8.21
N GLN A 294 27.77 -17.70 8.92
CA GLN A 294 28.78 -18.60 8.36
C GLN A 294 28.28 -20.04 8.32
N LEU A 295 28.58 -20.74 7.22
CA LEU A 295 28.38 -22.17 7.07
C LEU A 295 29.67 -22.91 7.47
N PRO A 296 29.58 -24.09 8.13
CA PRO A 296 28.36 -24.76 8.58
C PRO A 296 27.79 -24.13 9.86
N MET A 297 26.47 -24.18 9.99
CA MET A 297 25.76 -23.64 11.16
C MET A 297 25.59 -24.72 12.24
N THR A 298 25.45 -24.31 13.50
CA THR A 298 25.01 -25.24 14.56
C THR A 298 23.63 -25.84 14.25
N SER A 299 23.37 -27.07 14.66
CA SER A 299 22.10 -27.78 14.36
C SER A 299 20.85 -26.97 14.76
N SER A 300 20.91 -26.25 15.88
CA SER A 300 19.82 -25.38 16.34
C SER A 300 19.59 -24.19 15.40
N MET A 301 20.65 -23.53 14.95
CA MET A 301 20.55 -22.40 14.01
C MET A 301 20.11 -22.88 12.63
N ALA A 302 20.66 -24.01 12.15
CA ALA A 302 20.26 -24.63 10.89
C ALA A 302 18.76 -24.99 10.89
N HIS A 303 18.24 -25.54 11.99
CA HIS A 303 16.81 -25.80 12.13
C HIS A 303 15.97 -24.52 12.04
N LYS A 304 16.34 -23.47 12.78
CA LYS A 304 15.63 -22.17 12.73
C LYS A 304 15.68 -21.53 11.34
N PHE A 305 16.83 -21.60 10.66
CA PHE A 305 16.99 -21.08 9.31
C PHE A 305 16.13 -21.83 8.30
N ARG A 306 16.04 -23.15 8.42
CA ARG A 306 15.12 -23.96 7.62
C ARG A 306 13.67 -23.53 7.83
N GLU A 307 13.24 -23.38 9.09
CA GLU A 307 11.87 -22.94 9.39
C GLU A 307 11.55 -21.55 8.83
N LEU A 308 12.54 -20.64 8.81
CA LEU A 308 12.46 -19.35 8.13
C LEU A 308 12.26 -19.51 6.63
N CYS A 309 13.10 -20.30 5.95
CA CYS A 309 13.01 -20.53 4.50
C CYS A 309 11.65 -21.12 4.10
N LEU A 310 11.14 -22.09 4.87
CA LEU A 310 9.84 -22.71 4.60
C LEU A 310 8.66 -21.76 4.89
N SER A 311 8.77 -20.89 5.90
CA SER A 311 7.79 -19.82 6.13
C SER A 311 7.78 -18.84 4.96
N PHE A 312 8.96 -18.53 4.43
CA PHE A 312 9.14 -17.63 3.30
C PHE A 312 8.54 -18.19 2.01
N LEU A 313 8.77 -19.47 1.70
CA LEU A 313 8.13 -20.16 0.57
C LEU A 313 6.61 -20.23 0.71
N ALA A 314 6.09 -20.47 1.91
CA ALA A 314 4.65 -20.48 2.14
C ALA A 314 4.01 -19.08 1.98
N GLN A 315 4.74 -18.03 2.36
CA GLN A 315 4.29 -16.64 2.21
C GLN A 315 4.43 -16.14 0.77
N PHE A 316 5.46 -16.57 0.04
CA PHE A 316 5.78 -16.19 -1.34
C PHE A 316 6.00 -17.44 -2.22
N PRO A 317 4.92 -18.20 -2.54
CA PRO A 317 4.97 -19.35 -3.44
C PRO A 317 5.62 -19.04 -4.79
N GLU A 318 5.56 -17.79 -5.23
CA GLU A 318 6.10 -17.34 -6.51
C GLU A 318 7.61 -17.59 -6.65
N LEU A 319 8.35 -17.64 -5.53
CA LEU A 319 9.80 -17.95 -5.51
C LEU A 319 10.14 -19.35 -6.02
N ALA A 320 9.16 -20.26 -6.04
CA ALA A 320 9.30 -21.60 -6.58
C ALA A 320 9.41 -21.66 -8.11
N TYR A 321 9.09 -20.55 -8.79
CA TYR A 321 8.90 -20.50 -10.22
C TYR A 321 9.91 -19.57 -10.87
N LYS A 322 10.06 -19.70 -12.19
CA LYS A 322 11.08 -18.97 -12.95
C LYS A 322 11.01 -17.46 -12.61
N PRO A 323 12.12 -16.85 -12.18
CA PRO A 323 12.19 -15.43 -11.92
C PRO A 323 11.92 -14.67 -13.20
N THR A 324 11.32 -13.50 -13.07
CA THR A 324 11.23 -12.59 -14.22
C THR A 324 12.51 -11.79 -14.32
N GLU A 325 12.90 -11.43 -15.54
CA GLU A 325 14.09 -10.65 -15.82
C GLU A 325 14.00 -9.23 -15.26
N ASP A 326 15.05 -8.80 -14.58
CA ASP A 326 15.08 -7.55 -13.81
C ASP A 326 15.22 -6.30 -14.68
N LYS A 327 15.70 -6.42 -15.92
CA LYS A 327 15.88 -5.29 -16.84
C LYS A 327 14.63 -4.99 -17.66
N VAL A 328 13.68 -5.93 -17.72
CA VAL A 328 12.52 -5.83 -18.60
C VAL A 328 11.49 -4.88 -18.00
N LEU A 329 11.21 -3.80 -18.73
CA LEU A 329 10.09 -2.93 -18.43
C LEU A 329 8.81 -3.61 -18.89
N ARG A 330 7.94 -3.96 -17.96
CA ARG A 330 6.71 -4.67 -18.32
C ARG A 330 5.65 -3.68 -18.75
N VAL A 331 5.25 -3.82 -20.00
CA VAL A 331 4.17 -3.09 -20.63
C VAL A 331 3.08 -4.10 -20.98
N SER A 332 1.85 -3.86 -20.55
CA SER A 332 0.68 -4.57 -21.08
C SER A 332 -0.08 -3.62 -21.99
N HIS A 333 -0.41 -4.08 -23.18
CA HIS A 333 -1.18 -3.34 -24.18
C HIS A 333 -2.24 -4.25 -24.82
N GLY A 334 -3.22 -3.64 -25.48
CA GLY A 334 -4.28 -4.35 -26.20
C GLY A 334 -3.88 -4.87 -27.58
N LEU A 335 -2.67 -4.59 -28.05
CA LEU A 335 -2.16 -5.12 -29.32
C LEU A 335 -1.81 -6.60 -29.16
N ASP A 336 -2.24 -7.44 -30.11
CA ASP A 336 -1.91 -8.87 -30.20
C ASP A 336 -0.51 -9.09 -30.81
N ASP A 337 0.49 -8.30 -30.40
CA ASP A 337 1.88 -8.47 -30.86
C ASP A 337 2.81 -8.78 -29.65
N PRO A 338 3.35 -10.01 -29.55
CA PRO A 338 4.28 -10.39 -28.49
C PRO A 338 5.72 -9.88 -28.69
N HIS A 339 6.03 -9.23 -29.82
CA HIS A 339 7.39 -8.82 -30.20
C HIS A 339 7.82 -7.46 -29.65
N HIS A 340 6.91 -6.68 -29.06
CA HIS A 340 7.29 -5.43 -28.41
C HIS A 340 7.98 -5.69 -27.07
N GLN A 341 9.29 -5.50 -27.05
CA GLN A 341 10.09 -5.61 -25.82
C GLN A 341 10.51 -4.24 -25.35
N PHE A 342 10.34 -4.00 -24.05
CA PHE A 342 10.81 -2.78 -23.41
C PHE A 342 11.77 -3.15 -22.29
N TRP A 343 12.86 -2.41 -22.15
CA TRP A 343 13.79 -2.57 -21.05
C TRP A 343 14.35 -1.24 -20.60
N VAL A 344 14.85 -1.23 -19.37
CA VAL A 344 15.50 -0.07 -18.79
C VAL A 344 17.00 -0.23 -18.91
N ASP A 345 17.64 0.71 -19.59
CA ASP A 345 19.08 0.84 -19.62
C ASP A 345 19.54 1.78 -18.50
N ASN A 346 20.45 1.27 -17.66
CA ASN A 346 21.02 1.95 -16.51
C ASN A 346 22.54 2.16 -16.66
N SER A 347 23.09 2.03 -17.87
CA SER A 347 24.55 2.11 -18.13
C SER A 347 25.12 3.53 -18.15
N GLY A 348 24.29 4.58 -18.07
CA GLY A 348 24.73 5.99 -18.11
C GLY A 348 24.13 6.88 -17.02
N ALA A 349 24.52 8.16 -16.98
CA ALA A 349 24.09 9.14 -15.99
C ALA A 349 22.56 9.42 -15.95
N ARG A 350 21.82 8.99 -16.97
CA ARG A 350 20.35 9.04 -17.00
C ARG A 350 19.79 7.70 -17.45
N LYS A 351 18.89 7.16 -16.63
CA LYS A 351 18.13 5.94 -16.90
C LYS A 351 17.24 6.15 -18.13
N GLN A 352 17.31 5.22 -19.07
CA GLN A 352 16.60 5.32 -20.36
C GLN A 352 15.71 4.10 -20.58
N VAL A 353 14.56 4.32 -21.21
CA VAL A 353 13.70 3.22 -21.66
C VAL A 353 13.97 2.97 -23.12
N MET A 354 14.32 1.72 -23.41
CA MET A 354 14.56 1.23 -24.76
C MET A 354 13.35 0.41 -25.18
N HIS A 355 13.00 0.52 -26.45
CA HIS A 355 12.00 -0.30 -27.13
C HIS A 355 12.69 -1.03 -28.27
N GLY A 356 12.45 -2.34 -28.32
CA GLY A 356 12.85 -3.20 -29.41
C GLY A 356 11.62 -3.73 -30.11
N TRP A 357 11.61 -3.61 -31.43
CA TRP A 357 10.70 -4.35 -32.30
C TRP A 357 11.52 -4.97 -33.43
N SER A 358 11.53 -6.30 -33.52
CA SER A 358 12.42 -7.03 -34.43
C SER A 358 13.90 -6.61 -34.23
N THR A 359 14.59 -6.16 -35.28
CA THR A 359 15.98 -5.66 -35.23
C THR A 359 16.13 -4.19 -34.86
N HIS A 360 15.02 -3.46 -34.74
CA HIS A 360 15.05 -2.01 -34.57
C HIS A 360 14.99 -1.62 -33.09
N LEU A 361 15.96 -0.80 -32.68
CA LEU A 361 16.13 -0.31 -31.32
C LEU A 361 15.82 1.19 -31.28
N GLN A 362 14.82 1.58 -30.49
CA GLN A 362 14.42 2.97 -30.33
C GLN A 362 14.46 3.40 -28.86
N LYS A 363 14.84 4.66 -28.63
CA LYS A 363 14.72 5.31 -27.32
C LYS A 363 13.31 5.87 -27.14
N VAL A 364 12.66 5.48 -26.05
CA VAL A 364 11.36 6.05 -25.63
C VAL A 364 11.68 7.30 -24.80
N ALA A 365 11.48 8.48 -25.39
CA ALA A 365 12.09 9.76 -24.97
C ALA A 365 11.63 10.34 -23.61
N LYS A 366 12.28 11.46 -23.23
CA LYS A 366 12.77 11.83 -21.87
C LYS A 366 11.91 12.81 -21.04
N ASP A 367 10.92 13.48 -21.63
CA ASP A 367 10.29 14.66 -21.00
C ASP A 367 8.77 14.53 -20.74
N MET A 368 8.16 13.39 -21.13
CA MET A 368 6.74 13.10 -20.89
C MET A 368 6.55 11.96 -19.89
N GLU A 369 5.33 11.83 -19.33
CA GLU A 369 4.98 10.64 -18.55
C GLU A 369 5.19 9.38 -19.41
N LEU A 370 5.81 8.35 -18.85
CA LEU A 370 6.29 7.18 -19.58
C LEU A 370 5.15 6.44 -20.29
N THR A 371 3.94 6.47 -19.72
CA THR A 371 2.73 5.91 -20.34
C THR A 371 2.41 6.58 -21.67
N THR A 372 2.56 7.91 -21.75
CA THR A 372 2.35 8.69 -22.98
C THR A 372 3.39 8.32 -24.02
N ALA A 373 4.65 8.26 -23.61
CA ALA A 373 5.75 7.95 -24.52
C ALA A 373 5.63 6.51 -25.09
N ILE A 374 5.30 5.53 -24.25
CA ILE A 374 5.10 4.14 -24.70
C ILE A 374 3.84 4.01 -25.57
N ALA A 375 2.75 4.71 -25.23
CA ALA A 375 1.55 4.70 -26.05
C ALA A 375 1.80 5.27 -27.45
N ALA A 376 2.59 6.34 -27.55
CA ALA A 376 3.02 6.88 -28.83
C ALA A 376 3.92 5.90 -29.60
N SER A 377 4.86 5.23 -28.93
CA SER A 377 5.71 4.19 -29.56
C SER A 377 4.94 2.97 -30.05
N LEU A 378 3.79 2.67 -29.45
CA LEU A 378 2.91 1.56 -29.82
C LEU A 378 1.75 2.00 -30.74
N ASP A 379 1.71 3.27 -31.15
CA ASP A 379 0.60 3.86 -31.91
C ASP A 379 -0.79 3.53 -31.32
N THR A 380 -0.91 3.70 -30.00
CA THR A 380 -2.11 3.32 -29.24
C THR A 380 -2.52 4.39 -28.23
N ASN A 381 -3.68 4.21 -27.60
CA ASN A 381 -4.16 5.14 -26.59
C ASN A 381 -3.45 4.90 -25.24
N GLU A 382 -3.11 5.96 -24.51
CA GLU A 382 -2.56 5.88 -23.14
C GLU A 382 -3.40 5.01 -22.21
N ARG A 383 -4.74 5.01 -22.38
CA ARG A 383 -5.66 4.20 -21.57
C ARG A 383 -5.55 2.70 -21.84
N GLN A 384 -4.97 2.31 -22.97
CA GLN A 384 -4.73 0.93 -23.38
C GLN A 384 -3.34 0.44 -23.00
N VAL A 385 -2.45 1.33 -22.53
CA VAL A 385 -1.10 0.98 -22.07
C VAL A 385 -1.05 0.92 -20.55
N TRP A 386 -0.47 -0.16 -20.05
CA TRP A 386 -0.27 -0.38 -18.63
C TRP A 386 1.18 -0.68 -18.34
N ILE A 387 1.85 0.20 -17.59
CA ILE A 387 3.26 0.03 -17.24
C ILE A 387 3.37 -0.40 -15.79
N VAL A 388 4.17 -1.43 -15.55
CA VAL A 388 4.60 -1.79 -14.20
C VAL A 388 5.65 -0.77 -13.73
N PRO A 389 5.47 -0.10 -12.58
CA PRO A 389 6.50 0.75 -12.01
C PRO A 389 7.79 -0.05 -11.83
N HIS A 390 8.82 0.41 -12.52
CA HIS A 390 10.16 -0.17 -12.45
C HIS A 390 10.95 0.55 -11.35
N PRO A 391 11.67 -0.16 -10.46
CA PRO A 391 12.46 0.45 -9.39
C PRO A 391 13.48 1.46 -9.90
N TRP A 392 14.02 1.25 -11.11
CA TRP A 392 14.94 2.22 -11.69
C TRP A 392 14.24 3.51 -12.12
N LEU A 393 12.99 3.45 -12.59
CA LEU A 393 12.27 4.61 -13.13
C LEU A 393 11.41 5.35 -12.11
N THR A 394 11.00 4.66 -11.04
CA THR A 394 10.02 5.15 -10.06
C THR A 394 10.59 5.02 -8.65
N GLY A 395 10.08 5.83 -7.71
CA GLY A 395 10.41 5.72 -6.29
C GLY A 395 9.72 4.56 -5.57
N MET A 396 9.12 3.62 -6.30
CA MET A 396 8.35 2.51 -5.76
C MET A 396 8.96 1.15 -6.13
N GLN A 397 8.98 0.23 -5.16
CA GLN A 397 9.44 -1.15 -5.35
C GLN A 397 8.31 -2.11 -4.97
N PRO A 398 7.33 -2.34 -5.86
CA PRO A 398 6.27 -3.26 -5.54
C PRO A 398 6.74 -4.71 -5.54
N LEU A 399 6.08 -5.53 -4.72
CA LEU A 399 6.32 -6.97 -4.72
C LEU A 399 5.53 -7.69 -5.83
N TRP A 400 4.33 -7.21 -6.14
CA TRP A 400 3.52 -7.66 -7.26
C TRP A 400 3.16 -6.51 -8.16
N ALA A 401 3.15 -6.78 -9.44
CA ALA A 401 3.11 -5.81 -10.50
C ALA A 401 2.05 -6.13 -11.56
N GLY A 402 0.86 -5.53 -11.47
CA GLY A 402 -0.14 -5.55 -12.54
C GLY A 402 -1.61 -5.44 -12.13
N ARG A 403 -2.49 -5.28 -13.14
CA ARG A 403 -3.98 -5.29 -13.18
C ARG A 403 -4.77 -4.36 -12.23
N ARG A 404 -4.21 -3.88 -11.12
CA ARG A 404 -4.83 -2.85 -10.26
C ARG A 404 -4.32 -1.48 -10.66
N ARG A 405 -5.19 -0.45 -10.71
CA ARG A 405 -4.74 0.94 -10.88
C ARG A 405 -3.74 1.30 -9.77
N TRP A 406 -2.47 1.51 -10.10
CA TRP A 406 -1.45 1.91 -9.13
C TRP A 406 -1.80 3.26 -8.51
N ALA A 407 -2.10 4.25 -9.36
CA ALA A 407 -2.67 5.51 -8.91
C ALA A 407 -4.09 5.27 -8.37
N GLN A 408 -4.26 5.49 -7.07
CA GLN A 408 -5.57 5.44 -6.42
C GLN A 408 -6.19 6.82 -6.33
N THR A 409 -7.50 6.88 -6.54
CA THR A 409 -8.25 8.10 -6.29
C THR A 409 -8.35 8.35 -4.80
N ARG A 410 -8.48 9.61 -4.39
CA ARG A 410 -8.83 10.00 -3.02
C ARG A 410 -10.03 9.21 -2.48
N LYS A 411 -11.05 8.93 -3.32
CA LYS A 411 -12.22 8.11 -2.97
C LYS A 411 -11.83 6.66 -2.62
N GLY A 412 -10.90 6.07 -3.36
CA GLY A 412 -10.33 4.75 -3.10
C GLY A 412 -9.69 4.67 -1.71
N TYR A 413 -8.76 5.58 -1.42
CA TYR A 413 -8.11 5.66 -0.10
C TYR A 413 -9.11 5.89 1.03
N LYS A 414 -10.08 6.79 0.87
CA LYS A 414 -11.14 7.00 1.86
C LYS A 414 -11.94 5.74 2.17
N LYS A 415 -12.22 4.89 1.17
CA LYS A 415 -12.95 3.63 1.38
C LYS A 415 -12.17 2.69 2.32
N VAL A 416 -10.85 2.63 2.18
CA VAL A 416 -9.97 1.84 3.07
C VAL A 416 -9.97 2.42 4.47
N ILE A 417 -9.83 3.75 4.59
CA ILE A 417 -9.78 4.43 5.88
C ILE A 417 -11.08 4.22 6.66
N THR A 418 -12.20 4.35 5.95
CA THR A 418 -13.54 4.30 6.56
C THR A 418 -14.06 2.88 6.79
N LYS A 419 -13.51 1.83 6.16
CA LYS A 419 -14.00 0.43 6.30
C LYS A 419 -14.16 0.02 7.78
N GLN A 420 -13.15 0.26 8.61
CA GLN A 420 -13.20 -0.08 10.04
C GLN A 420 -14.11 0.84 10.85
N LYS A 421 -14.13 2.15 10.52
CA LYS A 421 -15.04 3.11 11.16
C LYS A 421 -16.50 2.74 10.91
N LYS A 422 -16.81 2.34 9.67
CA LYS A 422 -18.13 1.83 9.29
C LYS A 422 -18.53 0.63 10.14
N GLN A 423 -17.67 -0.38 10.28
CA GLN A 423 -17.98 -1.54 11.10
C GLN A 423 -18.31 -1.16 12.55
N LYS A 424 -17.50 -0.27 13.16
CA LYS A 424 -17.74 0.23 14.51
C LYS A 424 -19.07 0.97 14.62
N ALA A 425 -19.40 1.80 13.64
CA ALA A 425 -20.65 2.56 13.60
C ALA A 425 -21.87 1.64 13.42
N HIS A 426 -21.79 0.62 12.57
CA HIS A 426 -22.85 -0.39 12.42
C HIS A 426 -23.08 -1.17 13.71
N ASN A 427 -22.01 -1.56 14.42
CA ASN A 427 -22.13 -2.22 15.71
C ASN A 427 -22.81 -1.33 16.75
N LYS A 428 -22.52 -0.02 16.77
CA LYS A 428 -23.20 0.95 17.64
C LYS A 428 -24.69 1.10 17.29
N LEU A 429 -25.03 1.17 15.99
CA LEU A 429 -26.43 1.23 15.56
C LEU A 429 -27.21 -0.02 16.01
N LYS A 430 -26.61 -1.21 15.88
CA LYS A 430 -27.20 -2.46 16.42
C LYS A 430 -27.45 -2.39 17.92
N GLN A 431 -26.47 -1.93 18.70
CA GLN A 431 -26.61 -1.78 20.16
C GLN A 431 -27.72 -0.78 20.54
N ILE A 432 -27.85 0.32 19.80
CA ILE A 432 -28.93 1.30 20.02
C ILE A 432 -30.29 0.67 19.73
N ALA A 433 -30.43 -0.06 18.62
CA ALA A 433 -31.65 -0.76 18.26
C ALA A 433 -32.04 -1.82 19.30
N GLU A 434 -31.09 -2.64 19.75
CA GLU A 434 -31.30 -3.63 20.81
C GLU A 434 -31.72 -2.99 22.14
N LYS A 435 -31.11 -1.86 22.52
CA LYS A 435 -31.48 -1.11 23.72
C LYS A 435 -32.88 -0.50 23.63
N GLY A 436 -33.26 -0.01 22.45
CA GLY A 436 -34.62 0.46 22.17
C GLY A 436 -35.65 -0.67 22.28
N ALA A 437 -35.36 -1.82 21.67
CA ALA A 437 -36.23 -3.01 21.72
C ALA A 437 -36.42 -3.54 23.16
N ARG A 438 -35.39 -3.47 24.01
CA ARG A 438 -35.50 -3.85 25.43
C ARG A 438 -36.34 -2.87 26.26
N LYS A 439 -36.36 -1.59 25.91
CA LYS A 439 -37.17 -0.56 26.60
C LYS A 439 -38.63 -0.57 26.17
N ASN A 440 -38.92 -1.12 24.98
CA ASN A 440 -40.26 -1.22 24.41
C ASN A 440 -40.87 -2.63 24.56
N LYS A 441 -40.26 -3.52 25.35
CA LYS A 441 -40.95 -4.71 25.83
C LYS A 441 -41.91 -4.26 26.96
N PRO A 442 -43.22 -4.53 26.85
CA PRO A 442 -44.20 -4.12 27.85
C PRO A 442 -43.90 -4.68 29.23
#